data_AF-A0A4P9Y0D3-F1
#
_entry.id   AF-A0A4P9Y0D3-F1
#
_cell.length_a   1.000
_cell.length_b   1.000
_cell.length_c   1.000
_cell.angle_alpha   90.00
_cell.angle_beta   90.00
_cell.angle_gamma   90.00
#
_symmetry.space_group_name_H-M   'P 1'
#
loop_
_entity.id
_entity.type
_entity.pdbx_description
1 polymer ?
#
loop_
_entity_poly.entity_id
_entity_poly.type
_entity_poly.pdbx_seq_one_letter_code
_entity_poly.pdbx_strand_id
1 'polypeptide(L)'
;MEKIALIGSGNWGSTMAKIVGKKALEENNNIDTAVNMWVFEETIEGRKLTDIINTEHENIKYLPGIPLPPNVRAIPNLLEAIEGATVLIFVVPHQFIEGLCAQMKGHTAPGARAISLIKGV
;
A
#
# COMPACT_ATOMS: atom_id res chain seq x y z
N MET A 1 -3.82 -14.96 10.60
CA MET A 1 -4.51 -13.75 10.14
C MET A 1 -3.70 -13.20 8.98
N GLU A 2 -4.32 -12.98 7.84
CA GLU A 2 -3.67 -12.50 6.62
C GLU A 2 -3.34 -11.01 6.78
N LYS A 3 -2.08 -10.64 6.52
CA LYS A 3 -1.61 -9.26 6.56
C LYS A 3 -1.43 -8.75 5.14
N ILE A 4 -2.03 -7.60 4.84
CA ILE A 4 -2.06 -7.05 3.48
C ILE A 4 -1.11 -5.86 3.37
N ALA A 5 -0.26 -5.88 2.34
CA ALA A 5 0.53 -4.73 1.93
C ALA A 5 0.25 -4.38 0.46
N LEU A 6 -0.06 -3.11 0.20
CA LEU A 6 -0.10 -2.52 -1.13
C LEU A 6 1.26 -1.92 -1.46
N ILE A 7 1.85 -2.33 -2.58
CA ILE A 7 3.07 -1.77 -3.13
C ILE A 7 2.63 -0.79 -4.22
N GLY A 8 2.53 0.49 -3.86
CA GLY A 8 2.17 1.58 -4.76
C GLY A 8 1.05 2.47 -4.23
N SER A 9 1.23 3.77 -4.43
CA SER A 9 0.37 4.83 -3.87
C SER A 9 -0.15 5.83 -4.91
N GLY A 10 -0.08 5.48 -6.20
CA GLY A 10 -0.67 6.30 -7.27
C GLY A 10 -2.20 6.28 -7.24
N ASN A 11 -2.85 6.85 -8.26
CA ASN A 11 -4.32 6.96 -8.31
C ASN A 11 -5.03 5.61 -8.09
N TRP A 12 -4.64 4.58 -8.85
CA TRP A 12 -5.20 3.24 -8.70
C TRP A 12 -4.76 2.54 -7.40
N GLY A 13 -3.54 2.83 -6.91
CA GLY A 13 -3.05 2.31 -5.63
C GLY A 13 -3.87 2.82 -4.45
N SER A 14 -4.15 4.12 -4.39
CA SER A 14 -5.01 4.71 -3.36
C SER A 14 -6.47 4.27 -3.48
N THR A 15 -6.98 4.11 -4.71
CA THR A 15 -8.33 3.56 -4.92
C THR A 15 -8.43 2.13 -4.38
N MET A 16 -7.41 1.30 -4.62
CA MET A 16 -7.36 -0.06 -4.08
C MET A 16 -7.15 -0.09 -2.57
N ALA A 17 -6.32 0.79 -2.02
CA ALA A 17 -6.15 0.93 -0.58
C ALA A 17 -7.49 1.25 0.10
N LYS A 18 -8.33 2.10 -0.53
CA LYS A 18 -9.69 2.38 -0.05
C LYS A 18 -10.57 1.14 -0.04
N ILE A 19 -10.60 0.38 -1.14
CA ILE A 19 -11.45 -0.81 -1.27
C ILE A 19 -11.01 -1.89 -0.27
N VAL A 20 -9.71 -2.19 -0.24
CA VAL A 20 -9.11 -3.21 0.63
C VAL A 20 -9.23 -2.81 2.10
N GLY A 21 -8.91 -1.56 2.44
CA GLY A 21 -9.04 -1.05 3.81
C GLY A 21 -10.47 -1.17 4.33
N LYS A 22 -11.47 -0.80 3.51
CA LYS A 22 -12.89 -0.96 3.88
C LYS A 22 -13.24 -2.43 4.10
N LYS A 23 -12.81 -3.32 3.20
CA LYS A 23 -13.09 -4.76 3.32
C LYS A 23 -12.41 -5.40 4.52
N ALA A 24 -11.19 -5.00 4.85
CA ALA A 24 -10.46 -5.48 6.02
C ALA A 24 -11.14 -5.07 7.34
N LEU A 25 -11.85 -3.93 7.37
CA LEU A 25 -12.68 -3.54 8.52
C LEU A 25 -14.01 -4.32 8.62
N GLU A 26 -14.58 -4.72 7.48
CA GLU A 26 -15.83 -5.48 7.42
C GLU A 26 -15.61 -6.97 7.75
N GLU A 27 -14.48 -7.52 7.33
CA GLU A 27 -14.13 -8.94 7.50
C GLU A 27 -13.46 -9.18 8.87
N ASN A 28 -14.23 -9.68 9.83
CA ASN A 28 -13.72 -9.96 11.18
C ASN A 28 -13.05 -11.32 11.33
N ASN A 29 -13.02 -12.16 10.28
CA ASN A 29 -12.42 -13.47 10.32
C ASN A 29 -11.23 -13.57 9.36
N ASN A 30 -10.07 -13.89 9.93
CA ASN A 30 -8.83 -14.23 9.23
C ASN A 30 -8.07 -13.10 8.50
N ILE A 31 -8.50 -11.84 8.49
CA ILE A 31 -7.76 -10.72 7.88
C ILE A 31 -7.38 -9.69 8.96
N ASP A 32 -6.13 -9.21 8.93
CA ASP A 32 -5.66 -8.11 9.77
C ASP A 32 -6.32 -6.82 9.32
N THR A 33 -6.90 -6.08 10.25
CA THR A 33 -7.59 -4.83 9.92
C THR A 33 -6.61 -3.79 9.42
N ALA A 34 -5.34 -3.79 9.86
CA ALA A 34 -4.34 -2.87 9.36
C ALA A 34 -3.92 -3.21 7.91
N VAL A 35 -4.01 -2.23 7.03
CA VAL A 35 -3.58 -2.35 5.63
C VAL A 35 -2.42 -1.41 5.40
N ASN A 36 -1.23 -1.96 5.19
CA ASN A 36 -0.06 -1.16 4.88
C ASN A 36 -0.09 -0.76 3.40
N MET A 37 0.25 0.48 3.10
CA MET A 37 0.42 0.99 1.75
C MET A 37 1.81 1.62 1.66
N TRP A 38 2.68 1.02 0.86
CA TRP A 38 3.97 1.63 0.54
C TRP A 38 3.76 2.86 -0.33
N VAL A 39 4.26 4.00 0.16
CA VAL A 39 4.21 5.30 -0.50
C VAL A 39 5.64 5.71 -0.80
N PHE A 40 5.98 5.91 -2.06
CA PHE A 40 7.25 6.56 -2.38
C PHE A 40 7.22 7.97 -1.81
N GLU A 41 8.18 8.30 -0.94
CA GLU A 41 8.11 9.52 -0.14
C GLU A 41 8.26 10.78 -1.01
N GLU A 42 7.35 11.71 -0.81
CA GLU A 42 7.31 12.99 -1.52
C GLU A 42 6.99 14.12 -0.55
N THR A 43 7.45 15.33 -0.84
CA THR A 43 7.11 16.52 -0.06
C THR A 43 6.02 17.31 -0.76
N ILE A 44 4.86 17.48 -0.10
CA ILE A 44 3.72 18.26 -0.56
C ILE A 44 3.50 19.39 0.43
N GLU A 45 3.61 20.64 -0.04
CA GLU A 45 3.39 21.84 0.79
C GLU A 45 4.23 21.84 2.08
N GLY A 46 5.47 21.31 2.01
CA GLY A 46 6.40 21.24 3.14
C GLY A 46 6.17 20.08 4.11
N ARG A 47 5.20 19.19 3.85
CA ARG A 47 4.93 17.97 4.64
C ARG A 47 5.23 16.72 3.83
N LYS A 48 5.59 15.62 4.51
CA LYS A 48 5.73 14.31 3.87
C LYS A 48 4.35 13.80 3.46
N LEU A 49 4.22 13.27 2.24
CA LEU A 49 2.95 12.73 1.76
C LEU A 49 2.44 11.60 2.66
N THR A 50 3.34 10.79 3.22
CA THR A 50 2.98 9.76 4.21
C THR A 50 2.33 10.35 5.47
N ASP A 51 2.88 11.44 6.01
CA ASP A 51 2.31 12.14 7.18
C ASP A 51 0.93 12.70 6.85
N ILE A 52 0.76 13.28 5.66
CA ILE A 52 -0.55 13.77 5.19
C ILE A 52 -1.56 12.63 5.12
N ILE A 53 -1.22 11.52 4.45
CA ILE A 53 -2.12 10.38 4.32
C ILE A 53 -2.47 9.78 5.70
N ASN A 54 -1.51 9.69 6.61
CA ASN A 54 -1.76 9.10 7.93
C ASN A 54 -2.55 10.02 8.87
N THR A 55 -2.52 11.34 8.68
CA THR A 55 -3.21 12.31 9.54
C THR A 55 -4.56 12.75 8.98
N GLU A 56 -4.64 12.97 7.68
CA GLU A 56 -5.84 13.44 6.98
C GLU A 56 -6.62 12.30 6.33
N HIS A 57 -6.05 11.09 6.27
CA HIS A 57 -6.64 9.94 5.60
C HIS A 57 -7.02 10.23 4.15
N GLU A 58 -6.17 10.99 3.44
CA GLU A 58 -6.38 11.34 2.05
C GLU A 58 -5.03 11.39 1.31
N ASN A 59 -4.99 10.83 0.10
CA ASN A 59 -3.88 11.05 -0.81
C ASN A 59 -4.16 12.25 -1.70
N ILE A 60 -3.92 13.45 -1.18
CA ILE A 60 -4.26 14.73 -1.81
C ILE A 60 -3.62 14.93 -3.20
N LYS A 61 -2.53 14.22 -3.48
CA LYS A 61 -1.84 14.29 -4.77
C LYS A 61 -2.44 13.36 -5.82
N TYR A 62 -2.69 12.10 -5.45
CA TYR A 62 -3.01 11.05 -6.42
C TYR A 62 -4.48 10.66 -6.44
N LEU A 63 -5.24 10.97 -5.39
CA LEU A 63 -6.68 10.70 -5.29
C LEU A 63 -7.39 11.81 -4.48
N PRO A 64 -7.41 13.06 -4.99
CA PRO A 64 -7.93 14.22 -4.25
C PRO A 64 -9.44 14.13 -4.00
N GLY A 65 -9.87 14.60 -2.84
CA GLY A 65 -11.26 14.66 -2.38
C GLY A 65 -11.85 13.32 -1.94
N ILE A 66 -11.05 12.25 -1.89
CA ILE A 66 -11.50 10.90 -1.57
C ILE A 66 -10.84 10.40 -0.28
N PRO A 67 -11.61 10.21 0.81
CA PRO A 67 -11.06 9.68 2.04
C PRO A 67 -10.70 8.19 1.90
N LEU A 68 -9.56 7.86 2.49
CA LEU A 68 -9.08 6.51 2.76
C LEU A 68 -9.60 6.04 4.12
N PRO A 69 -9.84 4.74 4.30
CA PRO A 69 -10.17 4.16 5.60
C PRO A 69 -9.05 4.40 6.63
N PRO A 70 -9.37 4.62 7.92
CA PRO A 70 -8.39 4.97 8.95
C PRO A 70 -7.39 3.86 9.28
N ASN A 71 -7.69 2.63 8.86
CA ASN A 71 -6.81 1.46 8.99
C ASN A 71 -5.79 1.33 7.85
N VAL A 72 -5.84 2.21 6.83
CA VAL A 72 -4.80 2.30 5.80
C VAL A 72 -3.63 3.11 6.34
N ARG A 73 -2.45 2.50 6.38
CA ARG A 73 -1.22 3.12 6.90
C ARG A 73 -0.26 3.38 5.75
N ALA A 74 0.06 4.65 5.52
CA ALA A 74 1.09 5.05 4.57
C ALA A 74 2.48 4.84 5.18
N ILE A 75 3.30 4.00 4.56
CA ILE A 75 4.64 3.64 5.04
C ILE A 75 5.67 3.99 3.95
N PRO A 76 6.67 4.84 4.24
CA PRO A 76 7.66 5.25 3.22
C PRO A 76 8.72 4.19 2.93
N ASN A 77 9.03 3.35 3.91
CA ASN A 77 10.02 2.29 3.77
C ASN A 77 9.36 1.03 3.18
N LEU A 78 9.89 0.56 2.05
CA LEU A 78 9.34 -0.61 1.35
C LEU A 78 9.41 -1.90 2.20
N LEU A 79 10.51 -2.13 2.90
CA LEU A 79 10.72 -3.35 3.68
C LEU A 79 9.83 -3.38 4.93
N GLU A 80 9.66 -2.23 5.58
CA GLU A 80 8.70 -2.05 6.68
C GLU A 80 7.26 -2.26 6.19
N ALA A 81 6.90 -1.71 5.02
CA ALA A 81 5.55 -1.85 4.49
C ALA A 81 5.14 -3.30 4.25
N ILE A 82 6.07 -4.15 3.84
CA ILE A 82 5.84 -5.57 3.54
C ILE A 82 6.13 -6.51 4.70
N GLU A 83 6.59 -5.99 5.84
CA GLU A 83 7.05 -6.81 6.96
C GLU A 83 5.92 -7.72 7.49
N GLY A 84 6.11 -9.02 7.38
CA GLY A 84 5.12 -10.02 7.78
C GLY A 84 3.85 -10.05 6.92
N ALA A 85 3.79 -9.30 5.80
CA ALA A 85 2.66 -9.33 4.88
C ALA A 85 2.56 -10.70 4.20
N THR A 86 1.39 -11.32 4.29
CA THR A 86 1.08 -12.61 3.65
C THR A 86 0.38 -12.43 2.30
N VAL A 87 -0.14 -11.24 2.03
CA VAL A 87 -0.72 -10.83 0.74
C VAL A 87 -0.05 -9.53 0.28
N LEU A 88 0.55 -9.57 -0.90
CA LEU A 88 1.23 -8.45 -1.55
C LEU A 88 0.43 -8.01 -2.79
N ILE A 89 0.00 -6.76 -2.83
CA ILE A 89 -0.75 -6.19 -3.96
C ILE A 89 0.15 -5.20 -4.69
N PHE A 90 0.61 -5.55 -5.90
CA PHE A 90 1.48 -4.69 -6.71
C PHE A 90 0.65 -3.76 -7.60
N VAL A 91 0.80 -2.45 -7.40
CA VAL A 91 0.02 -1.40 -8.08
C VAL A 91 0.90 -0.17 -8.35
N VAL A 92 1.99 -0.39 -9.07
CA VAL A 92 2.96 0.64 -9.51
C VAL A 92 3.01 0.75 -11.04
N PRO A 93 3.55 1.85 -11.60
CA PRO A 93 3.96 1.88 -13.00
C PRO A 93 4.94 0.74 -13.32
N HIS A 94 4.75 0.07 -14.47
CA HIS A 94 5.46 -1.17 -14.83
C HIS A 94 6.98 -1.03 -14.78
N GLN A 95 7.54 0.11 -15.16
CA GLN A 95 8.98 0.37 -15.20
C GLN A 95 9.68 0.25 -13.83
N PHE A 96 8.93 0.24 -12.72
CA PHE A 96 9.51 0.17 -11.37
C PHE A 96 9.51 -1.24 -10.77
N ILE A 97 8.76 -2.20 -11.34
CA ILE A 97 8.52 -3.49 -10.69
C ILE A 97 9.79 -4.31 -10.49
N GLU A 98 10.70 -4.33 -11.47
CA GLU A 98 11.95 -5.10 -11.37
C GLU A 98 12.81 -4.61 -10.20
N GLY A 99 12.99 -3.29 -10.09
CA GLY A 99 13.76 -2.68 -9.01
C GLY A 99 13.14 -2.89 -7.63
N LEU A 100 11.80 -2.91 -7.54
CA LEU A 100 11.10 -3.20 -6.29
C LEU A 100 11.25 -4.68 -5.90
N CYS A 101 11.04 -5.60 -6.84
CA CYS A 101 11.24 -7.03 -6.60
C CYS A 101 12.69 -7.34 -6.18
N ALA A 102 13.68 -6.67 -6.77
CA ALA A 102 15.08 -6.80 -6.37
C ALA A 102 15.32 -6.37 -4.91
N GLN A 103 14.74 -5.24 -4.48
CA GLN A 103 14.81 -4.76 -3.09
C GLN A 103 14.11 -5.69 -2.10
N MET A 104 12.96 -6.26 -2.49
CA MET A 104 12.15 -7.13 -1.63
C MET A 104 12.72 -8.56 -1.50
N LYS A 105 13.71 -8.92 -2.32
CA LYS A 105 14.28 -10.27 -2.34
C LYS A 105 14.82 -10.66 -0.96
N GLY A 106 14.33 -11.78 -0.43
CA GLY A 106 14.72 -12.29 0.89
C GLY A 106 13.98 -11.67 2.08
N HIS A 107 13.08 -10.71 1.85
CA HIS A 107 12.35 -10.00 2.91
C HIS A 107 10.83 -10.31 2.94
N THR A 108 10.32 -11.05 1.95
CA THR A 108 8.91 -11.46 1.90
C THR A 108 8.62 -12.60 2.88
N ALA A 109 7.45 -12.58 3.52
CA ALA A 109 7.05 -13.66 4.42
C ALA A 109 6.99 -15.03 3.70
N PRO A 110 7.37 -16.14 4.36
CA PRO A 110 7.23 -17.47 3.80
C PRO A 110 5.77 -17.76 3.40
N GLY A 111 5.56 -18.24 2.18
CA GLY A 111 4.22 -18.53 1.66
C GLY A 111 3.37 -17.31 1.31
N ALA A 112 3.96 -16.10 1.29
CA ALA A 112 3.26 -14.90 0.84
C ALA A 112 2.75 -15.05 -0.60
N ARG A 113 1.52 -14.57 -0.83
CA ARG A 113 0.86 -14.58 -2.14
C ARG A 113 0.90 -13.18 -2.73
N ALA A 114 1.09 -13.09 -4.04
CA ALA A 114 1.14 -11.83 -4.76
C ALA A 114 0.00 -11.71 -5.77
N ILE A 115 -0.52 -10.50 -5.92
CA ILE A 115 -1.49 -10.13 -6.96
C ILE A 115 -0.96 -8.86 -7.65
N SER A 116 -0.93 -8.85 -8.98
CA SER A 116 -0.53 -7.67 -9.76
C SER A 116 -1.73 -6.99 -10.38
N LEU A 117 -1.79 -5.67 -10.24
CA LEU A 117 -2.74 -4.77 -10.90
C LEU A 117 -2.03 -3.88 -11.94
N ILE A 118 -0.75 -4.18 -12.22
CA ILE A 118 0.09 -3.46 -13.16
C ILE A 118 -0.35 -3.82 -14.58
N LYS A 119 -0.56 -2.80 -15.41
CA LYS A 119 -0.75 -2.95 -16.86
C LYS A 119 0.54 -2.54 -17.57
N GLY A 120 1.09 -3.45 -18.34
CA GLY A 120 2.37 -3.31 -19.03
C GLY A 120 2.91 -4.69 -19.40
N VAL A 121 3.92 -4.74 -20.28
CA VAL A 121 4.67 -5.95 -20.64
C VAL A 121 6.15 -5.73 -20.40
#